data_AF-A0AB39R1R5-F1
#
_entry.id   AF-A0AB39R1R5-F1
#
_cell.length_a   1.000
_cell.length_b   1.000
_cell.length_c   1.000
_cell.angle_alpha   90.00
_cell.angle_beta   90.00
_cell.angle_gamma   90.00
#
_symmetry.space_group_name_H-M   'P 1'
#
loop_
_entity.id
_entity.type
_entity.pdbx_description
1 polymer ?
#
loop_
_entity_poly.entity_id
_entity_poly.type
_entity_poly.pdbx_seq_one_letter_code
_entity_poly.pdbx_strand_id
1 'polypeptide(L)'
;MTECAGVVRDEAGLAAGLVELDEIEARVGDAGVHIDIGGFQDLAHAYDLRSAVLAARATLECALERRESRGWHNRSDYPDADPDLAVDLVWSPTTGVRREPVPPIPTAIAGLMQGVSAGTGSLRQEAARRAPLSQRD
;
A
#
# COMPACT_ATOMS: atom_id res chain seq x y z
N MET A 1 -6.93 3.15 9.25
CA MET A 1 -5.97 2.51 8.31
C MET A 1 -6.07 1.00 8.28
N THR A 2 -5.73 0.25 9.34
CA THR A 2 -5.70 -1.23 9.31
C THR A 2 -7.04 -1.87 8.91
N GLU A 3 -8.15 -1.32 9.39
CA GLU A 3 -9.50 -1.83 9.13
C GLU A 3 -9.96 -1.54 7.69
N CYS A 4 -9.63 -0.37 7.15
CA CYS A 4 -10.12 0.11 5.86
C CYS A 4 -9.15 -0.14 4.67
N ALA A 5 -7.86 -0.25 4.95
CA ALA A 5 -6.78 -0.32 3.95
C ALA A 5 -5.78 -1.45 4.24
N GLY A 6 -6.25 -2.52 4.87
CA GLY A 6 -5.49 -3.71 5.25
C GLY A 6 -5.03 -4.55 4.05
N VAL A 7 -4.76 -5.85 4.28
CA VAL A 7 -4.25 -6.75 3.23
C VAL A 7 -5.23 -6.86 2.07
N VAL A 8 -6.51 -7.09 2.38
CA VAL A 8 -7.62 -7.14 1.41
C VAL A 8 -8.43 -5.87 1.56
N ARG A 9 -8.75 -5.26 0.43
CA ARG A 9 -9.46 -3.98 0.35
C ARG A 9 -10.71 -4.14 -0.50
N ASP A 10 -11.67 -3.25 -0.31
CA ASP A 10 -12.79 -3.04 -1.21
C ASP A 10 -13.14 -1.55 -1.27
N GLU A 11 -13.95 -1.15 -2.25
CA GLU A 11 -14.36 0.23 -2.44
C GLU A 11 -15.05 0.83 -1.21
N ALA A 12 -15.90 0.05 -0.53
CA ALA A 12 -16.67 0.53 0.62
C ALA A 12 -15.78 0.85 1.84
N GLY A 13 -14.86 -0.06 2.17
CA GLY A 13 -13.91 0.12 3.26
C GLY A 13 -12.93 1.26 2.98
N LEU A 14 -12.44 1.39 1.73
CA LEU A 14 -11.58 2.51 1.35
C LEU A 14 -12.30 3.86 1.45
N ALA A 15 -13.55 3.94 1.00
CA ALA A 15 -14.37 5.15 1.12
C ALA A 15 -14.66 5.49 2.58
N ALA A 16 -14.99 4.51 3.42
CA ALA A 16 -15.19 4.71 4.86
C ALA A 16 -13.92 5.24 5.53
N GLY A 17 -12.75 4.68 5.19
CA GLY A 17 -11.46 5.14 5.70
C GLY A 17 -11.14 6.58 5.33
N LEU A 18 -11.57 7.06 4.16
CA LEU A 18 -11.40 8.48 3.77
C LEU A 18 -12.30 9.39 4.62
N VAL A 19 -13.54 8.99 4.89
CA VAL A 19 -14.46 9.75 5.75
C VAL A 19 -13.89 9.87 7.17
N GLU A 20 -13.41 8.78 7.76
CA GLU A 20 -12.76 8.83 9.08
C GLU A 20 -11.49 9.70 9.06
N LEU A 21 -10.74 9.67 7.96
CA LEU A 21 -9.54 10.48 7.83
C LEU A 21 -9.84 11.98 7.73
N ASP A 22 -10.94 12.36 7.07
CA ASP A 22 -11.42 13.75 7.03
C ASP A 22 -11.68 14.29 8.45
N GLU A 23 -12.29 13.47 9.31
CA GLU A 23 -12.54 13.83 10.72
C GLU A 23 -11.23 14.02 11.51
N ILE A 24 -10.25 13.13 11.29
CA ILE A 24 -8.93 13.26 11.92
C ILE A 24 -8.24 14.54 11.44
N GLU A 25 -8.20 14.78 10.13
CA GLU A 25 -7.55 15.96 9.55
C GLU A 25 -8.15 17.27 10.08
N ALA A 26 -9.47 17.35 10.22
CA ALA A 26 -10.14 18.50 10.82
C ALA A 26 -9.65 18.78 12.26
N ARG A 27 -9.35 17.74 13.03
CA ARG A 27 -8.89 17.85 14.43
C ARG A 27 -7.40 18.13 14.56
N VAL A 28 -6.59 17.79 13.55
CA VAL A 28 -5.13 18.05 13.58
C VAL A 28 -4.84 19.55 13.72
N GLY A 29 -5.66 20.42 13.11
CA GLY A 29 -5.50 21.88 13.20
C GLY A 29 -5.68 22.45 14.62
N ASP A 30 -6.43 21.75 15.47
CA ASP A 30 -6.71 22.15 16.85
C ASP A 30 -5.76 21.51 17.87
N ALA A 31 -4.76 20.76 17.41
CA ALA A 31 -3.80 20.10 18.29
C ALA A 31 -2.96 21.14 19.06
N GLY A 32 -3.05 21.09 20.40
CA GLY A 32 -2.20 21.90 21.26
C GLY A 32 -0.75 21.46 21.20
N VAL A 33 0.16 22.41 21.00
CA VAL A 33 1.61 22.17 20.98
C VAL A 33 2.25 22.98 22.10
N HIS A 34 2.86 22.30 23.08
CA HIS A 34 3.55 22.95 24.18
C HIS A 34 5.06 22.91 23.94
N ILE A 35 5.67 24.10 23.88
CA ILE A 35 7.12 24.26 23.75
C ILE A 35 7.59 25.06 24.96
N ASP A 36 8.47 24.47 25.75
CA ASP A 36 9.00 25.10 26.96
C ASP A 36 10.43 24.64 27.25
N ILE A 37 10.93 24.92 28.46
CA ILE A 37 12.27 24.54 28.90
C ILE A 37 12.52 23.03 28.90
N GLY A 38 11.45 22.21 28.88
CA GLY A 38 11.48 20.76 28.79
C GLY A 38 11.69 20.24 27.36
N GLY A 39 11.58 21.10 26.34
CA GLY A 39 11.97 20.78 24.96
C GLY A 39 10.86 21.03 23.92
N PHE A 40 10.98 20.32 22.80
CA PHE A 40 10.18 20.52 21.58
C PHE A 40 9.50 19.24 21.07
N GLN A 41 9.33 18.23 21.93
CA GLN A 41 8.79 16.93 21.50
C GLN A 41 7.36 17.03 20.94
N ASP A 42 6.50 17.84 21.57
CA ASP A 42 5.14 18.09 21.07
C ASP A 42 5.15 18.66 19.65
N LEU A 43 6.12 19.55 19.35
CA LEU A 43 6.27 20.10 18.01
C LEU A 43 6.66 19.02 17.00
N ALA A 44 7.59 18.13 17.37
CA ALA A 44 7.97 17.00 16.51
C ALA A 44 6.77 16.08 16.25
N HIS A 45 6.02 15.73 17.30
CA HIS A 45 4.82 14.90 17.18
C HIS A 45 3.71 15.55 16.34
N ALA A 46 3.55 16.88 16.41
CA ALA A 46 2.60 17.59 15.56
C ALA A 46 2.96 17.48 14.07
N TYR A 47 4.25 17.58 13.72
CA TYR A 47 4.71 17.37 12.35
C TYR A 47 4.59 15.92 11.89
N ASP A 48 4.90 14.96 12.76
CA ASP A 48 4.74 13.53 12.48
C ASP A 48 3.27 13.20 12.22
N LEU A 49 2.36 13.69 13.06
CA LEU A 49 0.91 13.50 12.89
C LEU A 49 0.43 14.09 11.56
N ARG A 50 0.83 15.33 11.24
CA ARG A 50 0.45 15.97 9.98
C ARG A 50 0.96 15.18 8.77
N SER A 51 2.20 14.70 8.83
CA SER A 51 2.81 13.92 7.75
C SER A 51 2.15 12.54 7.60
N ALA A 52 1.80 11.90 8.72
CA ALA A 52 1.11 10.62 8.73
C ALA A 52 -0.29 10.71 8.13
N VAL A 53 -1.06 11.75 8.47
CA VAL A 53 -2.39 12.01 7.91
C VAL A 53 -2.30 12.26 6.39
N LEU A 54 -1.32 13.06 5.96
CA LEU A 54 -1.09 13.31 4.53
C LEU A 54 -0.76 12.02 3.76
N ALA A 55 0.13 11.20 4.30
CA ALA A 55 0.51 9.92 3.71
C ALA A 55 -0.66 8.92 3.68
N ALA A 56 -1.49 8.91 4.74
CA ALA A 56 -2.69 8.09 4.79
C ALA A 56 -3.69 8.49 3.70
N ARG A 57 -3.91 9.79 3.48
CA ARG A 57 -4.81 10.29 2.42
C ARG A 57 -4.33 9.88 1.05
N ALA A 58 -3.05 10.14 0.74
CA ALA A 58 -2.43 9.72 -0.50
C ALA A 58 -2.59 8.21 -0.76
N THR A 59 -2.38 7.41 0.28
CA THR A 59 -2.48 5.94 0.20
C THR A 59 -3.91 5.50 -0.10
N LEU A 60 -4.90 6.04 0.62
CA LEU A 60 -6.31 5.68 0.44
C LEU A 60 -6.85 6.12 -0.91
N GLU A 61 -6.56 7.35 -1.34
CA GLU A 61 -7.03 7.86 -2.64
C GLU A 61 -6.40 7.07 -3.80
N CYS A 62 -5.09 6.78 -3.75
CA CYS A 62 -4.45 5.91 -4.74
C CYS A 62 -5.00 4.48 -4.72
N ALA A 63 -5.27 3.92 -3.53
CA ALA A 63 -5.83 2.59 -3.40
C ALA A 63 -7.26 2.51 -3.96
N LEU A 64 -8.05 3.58 -3.80
CA LEU A 64 -9.41 3.70 -4.33
C LEU A 64 -9.40 3.80 -5.85
N GLU A 65 -8.53 4.64 -6.40
CA GLU A 65 -8.33 4.82 -7.85
C GLU A 65 -7.81 3.54 -8.53
N ARG A 66 -6.97 2.75 -7.85
CA ARG A 66 -6.43 1.49 -8.37
C ARG A 66 -7.46 0.35 -8.28
N ARG A 67 -8.30 0.26 -9.31
CA ARG A 67 -9.36 -0.75 -9.48
C ARG A 67 -8.85 -2.07 -10.12
N GLU A 68 -7.84 -2.66 -9.50
CA GLU A 68 -7.31 -3.98 -9.87
C GLU A 68 -6.65 -4.63 -8.65
N SER A 69 -6.21 -5.88 -8.81
CA SER A 69 -5.31 -6.53 -7.87
C SER A 69 -3.96 -6.83 -8.53
N ARG A 70 -2.88 -6.31 -7.94
CA ARG A 70 -1.51 -6.52 -8.43
C ARG A 70 -0.51 -6.47 -7.28
N GLY A 71 0.28 -7.54 -7.13
CA GLY A 71 1.29 -7.63 -6.08
C GLY A 71 0.66 -7.58 -4.68
N TRP A 72 0.99 -6.54 -3.91
CA TRP A 72 0.52 -6.34 -2.52
C TRP A 72 -0.73 -5.45 -2.41
N HIS A 73 -1.21 -4.94 -3.55
CA HIS A 73 -2.49 -4.29 -3.65
C HIS A 73 -3.55 -5.34 -4.04
N ASN A 74 -4.40 -5.70 -3.10
CA ASN A 74 -5.46 -6.69 -3.28
C ASN A 74 -6.83 -6.04 -3.04
N ARG A 75 -7.63 -6.01 -4.10
CA ARG A 75 -9.00 -5.50 -4.18
C ARG A 75 -9.94 -6.69 -4.37
N SER A 76 -10.73 -7.02 -3.35
CA SER A 76 -11.68 -8.14 -3.44
C SER A 76 -12.81 -7.91 -4.46
N ASP A 77 -13.11 -6.64 -4.72
CA ASP A 77 -14.04 -6.14 -5.74
C ASP A 77 -13.42 -6.06 -7.14
N TYR A 78 -12.08 -6.09 -7.26
CA TYR A 78 -11.33 -6.12 -8.52
C TYR A 78 -10.18 -7.15 -8.43
N PRO A 79 -10.48 -8.46 -8.51
CA PRO A 79 -9.51 -9.52 -8.20
C PRO A 79 -8.43 -9.73 -9.28
N ASP A 80 -8.67 -9.25 -10.50
CA ASP A 80 -7.76 -9.43 -11.63
C ASP A 80 -6.90 -8.18 -11.87
N ALA A 81 -5.77 -8.36 -12.55
CA ALA A 81 -4.92 -7.27 -13.00
C ALA A 81 -5.48 -6.65 -14.29
N ASP A 82 -5.48 -5.32 -14.36
CA ASP A 82 -5.90 -4.52 -15.52
C ASP A 82 -4.67 -4.00 -16.29
N PRO A 83 -4.49 -4.37 -17.58
CA PRO A 83 -3.42 -3.84 -18.41
C PRO A 83 -3.38 -2.30 -18.49
N ASP A 84 -4.53 -1.62 -18.43
CA ASP A 84 -4.61 -0.15 -18.49
C ASP A 84 -4.16 0.52 -17.18
N LEU A 85 -4.00 -0.28 -16.11
CA LEU A 85 -3.45 0.13 -14.81
C LEU A 85 -1.97 -0.25 -14.65
N ALA A 86 -1.28 -0.60 -15.74
CA ALA A 86 0.19 -0.65 -15.83
C ALA A 86 0.85 0.74 -15.85
N VAL A 87 0.52 1.53 -14.85
CA VAL A 87 0.94 2.93 -14.67
C VAL A 87 1.36 3.19 -13.23
N ASP A 88 2.16 4.23 -13.04
CA ASP A 88 2.43 4.81 -11.73
C ASP A 88 1.26 5.72 -11.33
N LEU A 89 0.86 5.64 -10.06
CA LEU A 89 -0.12 6.56 -9.48
C LEU A 89 0.64 7.60 -8.65
N VAL A 90 0.61 8.84 -9.13
CA VAL A 90 1.25 9.99 -8.47
C VAL A 90 0.15 10.82 -7.81
N TRP A 91 0.31 11.05 -6.52
CA TRP A 91 -0.65 11.83 -5.74
C TRP A 91 -0.08 13.19 -5.35
N SER A 92 -0.92 14.23 -5.37
CA SER A 92 -0.62 15.49 -4.71
C SER A 92 -1.85 16.03 -3.97
N PRO A 93 -1.66 16.85 -2.91
CA PRO A 93 -2.77 17.42 -2.16
C PRO A 93 -3.65 18.36 -2.97
N THR A 94 -3.13 18.94 -4.06
CA THR A 94 -3.84 19.93 -4.87
C THR A 94 -4.49 19.34 -6.11
N THR A 95 -3.93 18.27 -6.68
CA THR A 95 -4.42 17.66 -7.92
C THR A 95 -5.05 16.30 -7.73
N GLY A 96 -4.94 15.70 -6.53
CA GLY A 96 -5.31 14.30 -6.30
C GLY A 96 -4.43 13.32 -7.07
N VAL A 97 -4.99 12.14 -7.33
CA VAL A 97 -4.30 11.04 -8.03
C VAL A 97 -4.21 11.32 -9.53
N ARG A 98 -3.02 11.10 -10.10
CA ARG A 98 -2.74 11.12 -11.53
C ARG A 98 -2.04 9.85 -11.96
N ARG A 99 -2.33 9.41 -13.18
CA ARG A 99 -1.68 8.27 -13.82
C ARG A 99 -0.50 8.76 -14.65
N GLU A 100 0.66 8.14 -14.46
CA GLU A 100 1.86 8.41 -15.25
C GLU A 100 2.41 7.11 -15.86
N PRO A 101 2.93 7.15 -17.09
CA PRO A 101 3.53 5.96 -17.69
C PRO A 101 4.76 5.52 -16.90
N VAL A 102 4.87 4.21 -16.67
CA VAL A 102 6.05 3.65 -16.01
C VAL A 102 7.28 3.89 -16.91
N PRO A 103 8.35 4.52 -16.41
CA PRO A 103 9.54 4.75 -17.21
C PRO A 103 10.18 3.42 -17.63
N PRO A 104 10.78 3.35 -18.83
CA PRO A 104 11.44 2.12 -19.26
C PRO A 104 12.61 1.80 -18.35
N ILE A 105 12.83 0.51 -18.12
CA ILE A 105 13.97 0.04 -17.32
C ILE A 105 15.27 0.48 -18.02
N PRO A 106 16.19 1.16 -17.31
CA PRO A 106 17.47 1.57 -17.90
C PRO A 106 18.22 0.40 -18.53
N THR A 107 18.79 0.60 -19.72
CA THR A 107 19.40 -0.49 -20.53
C THR A 107 20.44 -1.31 -19.77
N ALA A 108 21.27 -0.64 -18.95
CA ALA A 108 22.27 -1.32 -18.13
C ALA A 108 21.67 -2.30 -17.11
N ILE A 109 20.50 -1.98 -16.55
CA ILE A 109 19.77 -2.84 -15.62
C ILE A 109 19.02 -3.92 -16.39
N ALA A 110 18.36 -3.55 -17.49
CA ALA A 110 17.61 -4.50 -18.33
C ALA A 110 18.48 -5.65 -18.82
N GLY A 111 19.75 -5.39 -19.18
CA GLY A 111 20.71 -6.43 -19.59
C GLY A 111 21.11 -7.41 -18.48
N LEU A 112 20.87 -7.08 -17.21
CA LEU A 112 21.15 -7.94 -16.05
C LEU A 112 19.92 -8.76 -15.62
N MET A 113 18.72 -8.41 -16.09
CA MET A 113 17.49 -9.09 -15.70
C MET A 113 17.41 -10.47 -16.33
N GLN A 114 17.07 -11.46 -15.52
CA GLN A 114 16.87 -12.84 -15.96
C GLN A 114 15.45 -13.26 -15.59
N GLY A 115 14.78 -13.97 -16.50
CA GLY A 115 13.46 -14.51 -16.22
C GLY A 115 13.54 -15.53 -15.08
N VAL A 116 12.96 -15.20 -13.92
CA VAL A 116 12.72 -16.19 -12.88
C VAL A 116 11.43 -16.90 -13.23
N SER A 117 11.52 -18.18 -13.59
CA SER A 117 10.33 -19.03 -13.65
C SER A 117 9.75 -19.10 -12.25
N ALA A 118 8.50 -18.65 -12.07
CA ALA A 118 7.73 -18.90 -10.86
C ALA A 118 7.50 -20.42 -10.75
N GLY A 119 8.47 -21.11 -10.16
CA GLY A 119 8.53 -22.56 -10.18
C GLY A 119 7.33 -23.17 -9.49
N THR A 120 6.46 -23.82 -10.27
CA THR A 120 5.44 -24.78 -9.80
C THR A 120 6.07 -25.98 -9.03
N GLY A 121 7.41 -26.06 -8.98
CA GLY A 121 8.18 -27.12 -8.32
C GLY A 121 8.29 -27.02 -6.79
N SER A 122 7.98 -25.88 -6.16
CA SER A 122 8.04 -25.75 -4.69
C SER A 122 6.90 -26.52 -4.01
N LEU A 123 5.70 -26.52 -4.61
CA LEU A 123 4.53 -27.22 -4.04
C LEU A 123 4.64 -28.76 -4.08
N ARG A 124 5.44 -29.33 -5.00
CA ARG A 124 5.67 -30.79 -5.04
C ARG A 124 6.70 -31.27 -4.01
N GLN A 125 7.69 -30.45 -3.66
CA GLN A 125 8.72 -30.86 -2.68
C GLN A 125 8.21 -30.79 -1.24
N GLU A 126 7.22 -29.94 -0.94
CA GLU A 126 6.67 -29.83 0.40
C GLU A 126 5.65 -30.93 0.72
N ALA A 127 4.89 -31.40 -0.28
CA ALA A 127 4.02 -32.56 -0.14
C ALA A 127 4.78 -33.86 0.16
N ALA A 128 5.98 -34.04 -0.40
CA ALA A 128 6.83 -35.21 -0.15
C ALA A 128 7.47 -35.23 1.26
N ARG A 129 7.55 -34.08 1.95
CA ARG A 129 8.09 -33.97 3.32
C ARG A 129 7.03 -34.12 4.42
N ARG A 130 5.74 -34.12 4.08
CA ARG A 130 4.60 -34.28 5.01
C ARG A 130 4.00 -35.69 5.05
N ALA A 131 4.62 -36.69 4.40
CA ALA A 131 4.20 -38.07 4.57
C ALA A 131 4.47 -38.56 6.01
N PRO A 132 3.51 -39.21 6.69
CA PRO A 132 3.67 -39.68 8.06
C PRO A 132 4.79 -40.73 8.16
N LEU A 133 5.48 -40.75 9.31
CA LEU A 133 6.62 -41.62 9.63
C LEU A 133 6.33 -43.14 9.61
N SER A 134 5.12 -43.57 9.24
CA SER A 134 4.72 -44.98 9.24
C SER A 134 4.98 -45.71 7.91
N GLN A 135 5.68 -45.10 6.94
CA GLN A 135 5.99 -45.73 5.64
C GLN A 135 7.43 -45.45 5.18
N ARG A 136 8.40 -45.51 6.10
CA ARG A 136 9.83 -45.54 5.76
C ARG A 136 10.37 -46.88 6.26
N ASP A 137 10.31 -47.89 5.40
CA ASP A 137 11.07 -49.13 5.54
C ASP A 137 12.54 -48.91 5.09
#